data_AF-A0A7C7SI57-F1
#
_entry.id   AF-A0A7C7SI57-F1
#
_cell.length_a   1.000
_cell.length_b   1.000
_cell.length_c   1.000
_cell.angle_alpha   90.00
_cell.angle_beta   90.00
_cell.angle_gamma   90.00
#
_symmetry.space_group_name_H-M   'P 1'
#
loop_
_entity.id
_entity.type
_entity.pdbx_description
1 polymer ?
#
loop_
_entity_poly.entity_id
_entity_poly.type
_entity_poly.pdbx_seq_one_letter_code
_entity_poly.pdbx_strand_id
1 'polypeptide(L)'
;MPAASRTRGRAPRRLDSASTCWTTSISCGRIASARGWPAGAGCVGVLGPRHAQRGLADIMPGGSGGGVQELEWDGTVVWDFTYSNVPGHLQHHDVEMLPNGNVLMIAWEGISAAGATAAGRNPALIQGPTFYPDHIIEVQKTGPTSGAIVWSWHVMDHVIQDFDPTRPDFGVVADHPELLDLNYPLQPASDWNHVNSIDYHAEFDQILLSSHNQNEVWIIDHSTTTVEAAGHTGGNSGKGGDLLYRWG
;
A
#
# COMPACT_ATOMS: atom_id res chain seq x y z
N MET A 1 11.40 -66.82 -16.55
CA MET A 1 11.76 -65.49 -17.11
C MET A 1 11.02 -65.36 -18.44
N PRO A 2 10.26 -64.28 -18.72
CA PRO A 2 10.68 -62.88 -18.62
C PRO A 2 9.70 -61.96 -17.86
N ALA A 3 10.01 -60.66 -17.91
CA ALA A 3 9.65 -59.55 -17.02
C ALA A 3 8.16 -59.14 -16.95
N ALA A 4 7.75 -58.73 -15.75
CA ALA A 4 6.49 -58.04 -15.49
C ALA A 4 6.64 -56.53 -15.75
N SER A 5 5.92 -56.01 -16.74
CA SER A 5 5.63 -54.59 -16.91
C SER A 5 4.45 -54.22 -16.01
N ARG A 6 4.68 -53.46 -14.93
CA ARG A 6 3.61 -52.82 -14.15
C ARG A 6 3.53 -51.35 -14.55
N THR A 7 2.68 -51.05 -15.52
CA THR A 7 2.16 -49.70 -15.72
C THR A 7 1.21 -49.38 -14.55
N ARG A 8 1.64 -48.52 -13.63
CA ARG A 8 0.72 -47.93 -12.64
C ARG A 8 -0.15 -46.91 -13.38
N GLY A 9 -1.37 -47.32 -13.73
CA GLY A 9 -2.44 -46.38 -14.06
C GLY A 9 -2.68 -45.47 -12.87
N ARG A 10 -2.26 -44.21 -12.96
CA ARG A 10 -2.62 -43.17 -12.00
C ARG A 10 -4.07 -42.82 -12.31
N ALA A 11 -5.00 -43.28 -11.48
CA ALA A 11 -6.36 -42.78 -11.51
C ALA A 11 -6.33 -41.24 -11.45
N PRO A 12 -7.16 -40.52 -12.24
CA PRO A 12 -7.23 -39.08 -12.13
C PRO A 12 -7.64 -38.76 -10.69
N ARG A 13 -6.79 -38.03 -9.97
CA ARG A 13 -7.22 -37.38 -8.73
C ARG A 13 -8.32 -36.40 -9.16
N ARG A 14 -9.52 -36.54 -8.60
CA ARG A 14 -10.48 -35.44 -8.60
C ARG A 14 -9.73 -34.25 -8.01
N LEU A 15 -9.50 -33.24 -8.86
CA LEU A 15 -9.20 -31.90 -8.40
C LEU A 15 -10.50 -31.41 -7.80
N ASP A 16 -10.53 -31.23 -6.48
CA ASP A 16 -11.64 -30.54 -5.83
C ASP A 16 -11.74 -29.14 -6.46
N SER A 17 -12.93 -28.87 -6.99
CA SER A 17 -13.27 -27.66 -7.72
C SER A 17 -13.44 -26.49 -6.74
N ALA A 18 -12.33 -25.93 -6.28
CA ALA A 18 -12.27 -24.63 -5.61
C ALA A 18 -10.80 -24.20 -5.53
N SER A 19 -10.29 -23.43 -6.50
CA SER A 19 -8.94 -22.82 -6.33
C SER A 19 -8.48 -21.80 -7.38
N THR A 20 -9.32 -21.34 -8.31
CA THR A 20 -8.81 -20.32 -9.25
C THR A 20 -9.88 -19.31 -9.58
N CYS A 21 -9.79 -18.15 -8.92
CA CYS A 21 -10.40 -16.93 -9.42
C CYS A 21 -9.54 -16.47 -10.62
N TRP A 22 -10.17 -16.34 -11.79
CA TRP A 22 -9.64 -15.56 -12.89
C TRP A 22 -10.34 -14.21 -12.82
N THR A 23 -9.66 -13.18 -12.32
CA THR A 23 -10.19 -11.81 -12.35
C THR A 23 -9.32 -10.90 -13.19
N THR A 24 -10.02 -10.18 -14.06
CA THR A 24 -9.56 -9.37 -15.17
C THR A 24 -9.05 -8.02 -14.67
N SER A 25 -7.90 -7.59 -15.23
CA SER A 25 -7.28 -6.26 -15.11
C SER A 25 -6.81 -5.84 -13.72
N ILE A 26 -5.82 -6.57 -13.21
CA ILE A 26 -4.87 -6.04 -12.25
C ILE A 26 -3.69 -5.50 -13.05
N SER A 27 -3.42 -4.19 -12.99
CA SER A 27 -2.26 -3.65 -13.71
C SER A 27 -0.95 -3.97 -13.01
N CYS A 28 -0.90 -4.12 -11.66
CA CYS A 28 0.29 -4.54 -10.90
C CYS A 28 0.07 -5.07 -9.45
N GLY A 29 -1.16 -5.26 -8.94
CA GLY A 29 -1.45 -5.69 -7.56
C GLY A 29 -1.53 -7.21 -7.27
N ARG A 30 -1.60 -7.59 -6.00
CA ARG A 30 -1.85 -8.96 -5.55
C ARG A 30 -3.35 -9.28 -5.60
N ILE A 31 -3.70 -10.52 -5.96
CA ILE A 31 -4.95 -11.12 -5.46
C ILE A 31 -4.62 -11.55 -4.04
N ALA A 32 -5.24 -10.97 -3.02
CA ALA A 32 -5.10 -11.44 -1.65
C ALA A 32 -5.62 -12.89 -1.60
N SER A 33 -4.71 -13.84 -1.71
CA SER A 33 -5.00 -15.27 -1.69
C SER A 33 -5.26 -15.67 -0.24
N ALA A 34 -6.39 -16.37 -0.01
CA ALA A 34 -6.96 -16.80 1.27
C ALA A 34 -6.05 -17.70 2.17
N ARG A 35 -4.79 -17.32 2.41
CA ARG A 35 -3.98 -17.93 3.48
C ARG A 35 -4.25 -17.17 4.77
N GLY A 36 -5.18 -17.70 5.58
CA GLY A 36 -5.45 -17.20 6.94
C GLY A 36 -6.90 -16.82 7.22
N TRP A 37 -7.80 -16.95 6.25
CA TRP A 37 -9.19 -16.52 6.40
C TRP A 37 -10.04 -17.59 7.12
N PRO A 38 -11.06 -17.19 7.92
CA PRO A 38 -12.07 -18.12 8.39
C PRO A 38 -12.70 -18.87 7.22
N ALA A 39 -13.06 -20.14 7.42
CA ALA A 39 -13.69 -20.94 6.37
C ALA A 39 -14.96 -20.25 5.84
N GLY A 40 -14.97 -19.91 4.55
CA GLY A 40 -16.12 -19.32 3.85
C GLY A 40 -15.95 -17.88 3.36
N ALA A 41 -14.81 -17.24 3.58
CA ALA A 41 -14.57 -15.89 3.06
C ALA A 41 -13.97 -15.93 1.62
N GLY A 42 -14.38 -14.99 0.77
CA GLY A 42 -14.12 -14.91 -0.67
C GLY A 42 -12.68 -14.55 -1.08
N CYS A 43 -12.50 -13.78 -2.15
CA CYS A 43 -11.23 -13.18 -2.56
C CYS A 43 -11.34 -11.64 -2.59
N VAL A 44 -10.33 -10.94 -2.09
CA VAL A 44 -10.21 -9.47 -2.25
C VAL A 44 -9.27 -9.20 -3.42
N GLY A 45 -9.69 -8.32 -4.33
CA GLY A 45 -8.91 -7.91 -5.49
C GLY A 45 -8.91 -6.40 -5.65
N VAL A 46 -7.74 -5.86 -5.99
CA VAL A 46 -7.61 -4.48 -6.46
C VAL A 46 -8.12 -4.40 -7.89
N LEU A 47 -9.03 -3.45 -8.16
CA LEU A 47 -9.65 -3.33 -9.49
C LEU A 47 -9.19 -2.09 -10.23
N GLY A 48 -9.04 -2.25 -11.55
CA GLY A 48 -8.83 -1.18 -12.51
C GLY A 48 -10.08 -0.32 -12.83
N PRO A 49 -10.17 0.24 -14.05
CA PRO A 49 -10.43 1.67 -14.34
C PRO A 49 -11.79 2.27 -13.93
N ARG A 50 -12.75 1.52 -13.36
CA ARG A 50 -14.00 2.12 -12.86
C ARG A 50 -13.77 3.02 -11.66
N HIS A 51 -12.79 2.70 -10.82
CA HIS A 51 -12.40 3.55 -9.69
C HIS A 51 -11.37 4.62 -10.07
N ALA A 52 -10.57 4.43 -11.13
CA ALA A 52 -9.57 5.42 -11.55
C ALA A 52 -10.18 6.71 -12.16
N GLN A 53 -11.47 6.73 -12.46
CA GLN A 53 -12.07 7.77 -13.32
C GLN A 53 -12.45 9.11 -12.65
N ARG A 54 -12.23 9.33 -11.35
CA ARG A 54 -12.80 10.53 -10.68
C ARG A 54 -11.94 11.33 -9.68
N GLY A 55 -10.67 11.00 -9.44
CA GLY A 55 -9.88 11.65 -8.37
C GLY A 55 -8.66 12.45 -8.79
N LEU A 56 -7.92 12.00 -9.80
CA LEU A 56 -6.64 12.58 -10.23
C LEU A 56 -6.53 12.47 -11.76
N ALA A 57 -6.98 13.48 -12.50
CA ALA A 57 -6.92 13.48 -13.96
C ALA A 57 -5.48 13.56 -14.52
N ASP A 58 -4.49 13.84 -13.67
CA ASP A 58 -3.11 14.14 -14.07
C ASP A 58 -2.12 12.99 -13.88
N ILE A 59 -2.49 11.89 -13.22
CA ILE A 59 -1.67 10.68 -13.14
C ILE A 59 -2.48 9.44 -13.50
N MET A 60 -2.00 8.68 -14.49
CA MET A 60 -2.38 7.28 -14.70
C MET A 60 -1.09 6.43 -14.74
N PRO A 61 -0.30 6.39 -13.65
CA PRO A 61 0.91 5.56 -13.62
C PRO A 61 0.52 4.09 -13.66
N GLY A 62 1.49 3.21 -13.96
CA GLY A 62 1.28 1.77 -13.75
C GLY A 62 0.83 1.50 -12.32
N GLY A 63 -0.15 0.61 -12.13
CA GLY A 63 -0.65 0.24 -10.81
C GLY A 63 -1.82 1.06 -10.25
N SER A 64 -2.29 2.12 -10.92
CA SER A 64 -3.51 2.83 -10.50
C SER A 64 -4.72 1.89 -10.38
N GLY A 65 -5.41 1.97 -9.25
CA GLY A 65 -6.72 1.34 -9.04
C GLY A 65 -7.79 2.39 -8.75
N GLY A 66 -7.75 2.94 -7.54
CA GLY A 66 -8.67 3.96 -7.02
C GLY A 66 -9.72 3.42 -6.07
N GLY A 67 -9.73 2.11 -5.80
CA GLY A 67 -10.68 1.44 -4.93
C GLY A 67 -10.44 -0.07 -4.87
N VAL A 68 -11.21 -0.74 -4.04
CA VAL A 68 -11.07 -2.18 -3.73
C VAL A 68 -12.44 -2.85 -3.77
N GLN A 69 -12.48 -4.06 -4.30
CA GLN A 69 -13.65 -4.93 -4.16
C GLN A 69 -13.29 -6.22 -3.44
N GLU A 70 -14.23 -6.69 -2.63
CA GLU A 70 -14.28 -8.06 -2.15
C GLU A 70 -15.31 -8.83 -2.98
N LEU A 71 -14.90 -10.00 -3.44
CA LEU A 71 -15.64 -10.87 -4.34
C LEU A 71 -15.79 -12.25 -3.70
N GLU A 72 -16.93 -12.88 -3.88
CA GLU A 72 -17.07 -14.32 -3.64
C GLU A 72 -16.41 -15.14 -4.76
N TRP A 73 -16.23 -16.44 -4.52
CA TRP A 73 -15.63 -17.34 -5.51
C TRP A 73 -16.43 -17.44 -6.82
N ASP A 74 -17.72 -17.11 -6.79
CA ASP A 74 -18.59 -17.04 -7.97
C ASP A 74 -18.57 -15.69 -8.69
N GLY A 75 -17.77 -14.73 -8.19
CA GLY A 75 -17.64 -13.38 -8.73
C GLY A 75 -18.67 -12.38 -8.18
N THR A 76 -19.50 -12.76 -7.22
CA THR A 76 -20.42 -11.81 -6.56
C THR A 76 -19.64 -10.78 -5.77
N VAL A 77 -19.86 -9.49 -6.03
CA VAL A 77 -19.29 -8.39 -5.24
C VAL A 77 -20.02 -8.31 -3.90
N VAL A 78 -19.28 -8.48 -2.80
CA VAL A 78 -19.80 -8.39 -1.43
C VAL A 78 -19.37 -7.12 -0.72
N TRP A 79 -18.30 -6.48 -1.20
CA TRP A 79 -17.88 -5.15 -0.78
C TRP A 79 -17.25 -4.37 -1.93
N ASP A 80 -17.56 -3.09 -2.02
CA ASP A 80 -17.01 -2.14 -2.98
C ASP A 80 -16.68 -0.81 -2.27
N PHE A 81 -15.40 -0.46 -2.25
CA PHE A 81 -14.93 0.79 -1.68
C PHE A 81 -14.16 1.59 -2.71
N THR A 82 -14.65 2.80 -3.00
CA THR A 82 -13.96 3.77 -3.86
C THR A 82 -13.27 4.81 -2.99
N TYR A 83 -11.96 4.98 -3.17
CA TYR A 83 -11.16 5.98 -2.45
C TYR A 83 -10.82 7.20 -3.31
N SER A 84 -10.81 7.04 -4.64
CA SER A 84 -10.60 8.12 -5.61
C SER A 84 -11.70 9.20 -5.63
N ASN A 85 -12.76 9.03 -4.84
CA ASN A 85 -13.77 10.05 -4.60
C ASN A 85 -13.25 11.14 -3.64
N VAL A 86 -12.18 10.89 -2.90
CA VAL A 86 -11.48 11.90 -2.11
C VAL A 86 -10.52 12.66 -3.04
N PRO A 87 -10.73 13.96 -3.28
CA PRO A 87 -9.87 14.72 -4.17
C PRO A 87 -8.41 14.70 -3.73
N GLY A 88 -7.50 14.46 -4.66
CA GLY A 88 -6.08 14.38 -4.33
C GLY A 88 -5.60 12.98 -3.97
N HIS A 89 -6.49 12.01 -3.77
CA HIS A 89 -6.10 10.63 -3.39
C HIS A 89 -6.40 9.60 -4.48
N LEU A 90 -5.55 8.57 -4.55
CA LEU A 90 -5.76 7.43 -5.42
C LEU A 90 -5.12 6.17 -4.86
N GLN A 91 -5.94 5.16 -4.56
CA GLN A 91 -5.45 3.82 -4.22
C GLN A 91 -4.67 3.24 -5.41
N HIS A 92 -3.56 2.57 -5.12
CA HIS A 92 -2.77 1.87 -6.13
C HIS A 92 -2.16 0.58 -5.59
N HIS A 93 -1.75 -0.27 -6.52
CA HIS A 93 -1.02 -1.50 -6.28
C HIS A 93 -1.75 -2.49 -5.36
N ASP A 94 -1.44 -2.49 -4.06
CA ASP A 94 -1.70 -3.62 -3.17
C ASP A 94 -2.59 -3.26 -1.98
N VAL A 95 -3.16 -4.30 -1.37
CA VAL A 95 -4.02 -4.23 -0.20
C VAL A 95 -3.77 -5.45 0.68
N GLU A 96 -3.92 -5.27 1.99
CA GLU A 96 -3.79 -6.37 2.95
C GLU A 96 -5.03 -6.42 3.85
N MET A 97 -5.65 -7.59 4.01
CA MET A 97 -6.79 -7.73 4.90
C MET A 97 -6.32 -8.17 6.28
N LEU A 98 -6.68 -7.38 7.28
CA LEU A 98 -6.32 -7.61 8.67
C LEU A 98 -7.20 -8.70 9.31
N PRO A 99 -6.73 -9.36 10.40
CA PRO A 99 -7.51 -10.36 11.11
C PRO A 99 -8.86 -9.87 11.65
N ASN A 100 -9.03 -8.56 11.86
CA ASN A 100 -10.27 -7.92 12.29
C ASN A 100 -11.27 -7.70 11.14
N GLY A 101 -10.89 -7.99 9.88
CA GLY A 101 -11.71 -7.79 8.68
C GLY A 101 -11.58 -6.41 8.03
N ASN A 102 -10.80 -5.50 8.62
CA ASN A 102 -10.44 -4.23 8.00
C ASN A 102 -9.41 -4.46 6.88
N VAL A 103 -9.25 -3.48 6.01
CA VAL A 103 -8.36 -3.57 4.84
C VAL A 103 -7.38 -2.41 4.86
N LEU A 104 -6.08 -2.73 4.89
CA LEU A 104 -5.02 -1.78 4.61
C LEU A 104 -4.92 -1.53 3.10
N MET A 105 -4.76 -0.27 2.72
CA MET A 105 -4.60 0.12 1.32
C MET A 105 -3.45 1.10 1.17
N ILE A 106 -2.64 0.86 0.14
CA ILE A 106 -1.65 1.83 -0.33
C ILE A 106 -2.37 2.85 -1.22
N ALA A 107 -2.08 4.12 -1.02
CA ALA A 107 -2.58 5.20 -1.85
C ALA A 107 -1.54 6.31 -2.03
N TRP A 108 -1.71 7.09 -3.09
CA TRP A 108 -1.03 8.37 -3.26
C TRP A 108 -1.85 9.49 -2.64
N GLU A 109 -1.15 10.51 -2.14
CA GLU A 109 -1.72 11.82 -1.84
C GLU A 109 -1.07 12.94 -2.64
N GLY A 110 -1.89 13.82 -3.20
CA GLY A 110 -1.44 14.90 -4.07
C GLY A 110 -1.03 16.15 -3.31
N ILE A 111 0.26 16.50 -3.37
CA ILE A 111 0.82 17.74 -2.84
C ILE A 111 1.22 18.64 -4.02
N SER A 112 0.81 19.92 -4.01
CA SER A 112 1.23 20.84 -5.08
C SER A 112 2.77 20.99 -5.12
N ALA A 113 3.35 21.25 -6.29
CA ALA A 113 4.78 21.51 -6.43
C ALA A 113 5.30 22.62 -5.48
N ALA A 114 4.49 23.67 -5.27
CA ALA A 114 4.80 24.73 -4.31
C ALA A 114 4.76 24.23 -2.86
N GLY A 115 3.80 23.36 -2.52
CA GLY A 115 3.72 22.70 -1.21
C GLY A 115 4.92 21.80 -0.93
N ALA A 116 5.31 20.96 -1.89
CA ALA A 116 6.48 20.10 -1.77
C ALA A 116 7.78 20.91 -1.61
N THR A 117 7.93 22.01 -2.36
CA THR A 117 9.05 22.95 -2.18
C THR A 117 9.02 23.59 -0.79
N ALA A 118 7.84 23.96 -0.29
CA ALA A 118 7.69 24.54 1.04
C ALA A 118 8.03 23.54 2.16
N ALA A 119 7.87 22.24 1.93
CA ALA A 119 8.29 21.16 2.81
C ALA A 119 9.80 20.85 2.73
N GLY A 120 10.56 21.51 1.86
CA GLY A 120 12.02 21.33 1.74
C GLY A 120 12.46 20.39 0.61
N ARG A 121 11.54 19.94 -0.25
CA ARG A 121 11.92 19.22 -1.48
C ARG A 121 12.61 20.17 -2.46
N ASN A 122 13.74 19.74 -3.01
CA ASN A 122 14.48 20.44 -4.04
C ASN A 122 13.59 20.62 -5.29
N PRO A 123 13.33 21.86 -5.74
CA PRO A 123 12.50 22.12 -6.91
C PRO A 123 13.00 21.43 -8.19
N ALA A 124 14.31 21.14 -8.29
CA ALA A 124 14.87 20.40 -9.41
C ALA A 124 14.42 18.93 -9.47
N LEU A 125 13.91 18.37 -8.36
CA LEU A 125 13.43 16.99 -8.24
C LEU A 125 11.91 16.86 -8.37
N ILE A 126 11.20 17.97 -8.64
CA ILE A 126 9.74 17.96 -8.80
C ILE A 126 9.40 17.91 -10.29
N GLN A 127 8.66 16.89 -10.70
CA GLN A 127 8.17 16.76 -12.06
C GLN A 127 6.66 17.07 -12.10
N GLY A 128 6.27 18.06 -12.90
CA GLY A 128 4.86 18.42 -13.06
C GLY A 128 4.30 19.29 -11.91
N PRO A 129 2.99 19.55 -11.92
CA PRO A 129 2.34 20.47 -10.97
C PRO A 129 2.08 19.85 -9.59
N THR A 130 2.14 18.53 -9.48
CA THR A 130 1.78 17.76 -8.28
C THR A 130 2.83 16.70 -8.00
N PHE A 131 3.22 16.62 -6.73
CA PHE A 131 4.08 15.64 -6.11
C PHE A 131 3.22 14.63 -5.34
N TYR A 132 3.49 13.34 -5.50
CA TYR A 132 2.68 12.24 -4.97
C TYR A 132 3.55 11.35 -4.07
N PRO A 133 3.65 11.69 -2.77
CA PRO A 133 4.04 10.73 -1.74
C PRO A 133 2.99 9.64 -1.56
N ASP A 134 3.43 8.51 -1.01
CA ASP A 134 2.56 7.43 -0.59
C ASP A 134 2.01 7.65 0.83
N HIS A 135 0.83 7.10 1.09
CA HIS A 135 0.23 6.98 2.41
C HIS A 135 -0.56 5.67 2.52
N ILE A 136 -0.77 5.21 3.75
CA ILE A 136 -1.51 4.00 4.07
C ILE A 136 -2.79 4.35 4.82
N ILE A 137 -3.89 3.69 4.48
CA ILE A 137 -5.16 3.79 5.22
C ILE A 137 -5.62 2.40 5.67
N GLU A 138 -6.21 2.31 6.85
CA GLU A 138 -6.98 1.15 7.31
C GLU A 138 -8.48 1.47 7.19
N VAL A 139 -9.19 0.66 6.40
CA VAL A 139 -10.61 0.85 6.15
C VAL A 139 -11.42 -0.24 6.84
N GLN A 140 -12.28 0.17 7.78
CA GLN A 140 -13.33 -0.66 8.34
C GLN A 140 -14.53 -0.70 7.39
N LYS A 141 -15.00 -1.90 7.05
CA LYS A 141 -16.20 -2.09 6.21
C LYS A 141 -17.44 -1.73 7.03
N THR A 142 -18.24 -0.77 6.54
CA THR A 142 -19.47 -0.31 7.24
C THR A 142 -20.75 -0.68 6.51
N GLY A 143 -20.63 -1.27 5.32
CA GLY A 143 -21.72 -1.75 4.48
C GLY A 143 -21.17 -2.21 3.12
N PRO A 144 -22.00 -2.80 2.24
CA PRO A 144 -21.53 -3.37 0.97
C PRO A 144 -20.85 -2.38 0.02
N THR A 145 -21.10 -1.08 0.18
CA THR A 145 -20.51 -0.03 -0.66
C THR A 145 -19.91 1.13 0.16
N SER A 146 -19.57 0.88 1.43
CA SER A 146 -19.11 1.92 2.34
C SER A 146 -18.02 1.42 3.28
N GLY A 147 -17.19 2.35 3.74
CA GLY A 147 -16.17 2.10 4.74
C GLY A 147 -15.87 3.36 5.55
N ALA A 148 -15.29 3.17 6.73
CA ALA A 148 -14.74 4.22 7.57
C ALA A 148 -13.23 4.04 7.65
N ILE A 149 -12.47 5.11 7.43
CA ILE A 149 -11.01 5.11 7.66
C ILE A 149 -10.82 5.21 9.17
N VAL A 150 -10.20 4.19 9.77
CA VAL A 150 -10.02 4.08 11.23
C VAL A 150 -8.58 4.27 11.68
N TRP A 151 -7.64 4.18 10.74
CA TRP A 151 -6.22 4.46 10.94
C TRP A 151 -5.60 4.98 9.65
N SER A 152 -4.55 5.79 9.75
CA SER A 152 -3.76 6.25 8.60
C SER A 152 -2.33 6.60 8.99
N TRP A 153 -1.43 6.49 8.03
CA TRP A 153 0.00 6.82 8.14
C TRP A 153 0.46 7.47 6.83
N HIS A 154 1.25 8.54 6.92
CA HIS A 154 1.65 9.35 5.78
C HIS A 154 3.17 9.45 5.73
N VAL A 155 3.79 9.14 4.57
CA VAL A 155 5.26 9.21 4.44
C VAL A 155 5.79 10.61 4.79
N MET A 156 5.02 11.66 4.46
CA MET A 156 5.41 13.05 4.68
C MET A 156 5.52 13.46 6.15
N ASP A 157 4.96 12.70 7.09
CA ASP A 157 5.14 12.96 8.53
C ASP A 157 6.50 12.44 9.04
N HIS A 158 7.21 11.64 8.22
CA HIS A 158 8.45 10.95 8.58
C HIS A 158 9.60 11.28 7.64
N VAL A 159 9.75 12.56 7.29
CA VAL A 159 10.79 13.04 6.38
C VAL A 159 11.85 13.87 7.08
N ILE A 160 13.03 13.88 6.47
CA ILE A 160 14.15 14.78 6.75
C ILE A 160 14.70 15.31 5.44
N GLN A 161 15.33 16.48 5.43
CA GLN A 161 15.96 17.03 4.24
C GLN A 161 17.23 17.81 4.59
N ASP A 162 18.20 17.84 3.68
CA ASP A 162 19.47 18.56 3.84
C ASP A 162 19.71 19.61 2.73
N PHE A 163 18.66 19.97 1.99
CA PHE A 163 18.74 20.86 0.84
C PHE A 163 18.57 22.35 1.20
N ASP A 164 17.49 22.70 1.90
CA ASP A 164 17.15 24.09 2.23
C ASP A 164 17.10 24.30 3.75
N PRO A 165 18.12 24.96 4.35
CA PRO A 165 18.19 25.19 5.79
C PRO A 165 17.11 26.12 6.34
N THR A 166 16.31 26.75 5.49
CA THR A 166 15.21 27.62 5.88
C THR A 166 13.85 26.92 5.93
N ARG A 167 13.81 25.64 5.56
CA ARG A 167 12.59 24.82 5.50
C ARG A 167 12.49 23.88 6.70
N PRO A 168 11.28 23.36 6.98
CA PRO A 168 11.09 22.33 7.99
C PRO A 168 12.03 21.14 7.78
N ASP A 169 12.23 20.40 8.86
CA ASP A 169 12.93 19.10 8.86
C ASP A 169 14.33 19.15 8.25
N PHE A 170 14.98 20.32 8.30
CA PHE A 170 16.37 20.46 7.91
C PHE A 170 17.30 19.80 8.92
N GLY A 171 18.15 18.88 8.47
CA GLY A 171 19.09 18.20 9.35
C GLY A 171 20.12 17.38 8.58
N VAL A 172 20.91 16.60 9.34
CA VAL A 172 21.87 15.65 8.76
C VAL A 172 21.16 14.32 8.57
N VAL A 173 20.83 13.97 7.32
CA VAL A 173 20.06 12.74 6.99
C VAL A 173 20.65 11.48 7.64
N ALA A 174 21.97 11.36 7.67
CA ALA A 174 22.66 10.19 8.24
C ALA A 174 22.42 10.00 9.76
N ASP A 175 22.04 11.05 10.47
CA ASP A 175 21.75 10.99 11.92
C ASP A 175 20.31 10.53 12.21
N HIS A 176 19.47 10.40 11.18
CA HIS A 176 18.04 10.07 11.28
C HIS A 176 17.69 8.85 10.41
N PRO A 177 18.17 7.64 10.78
CA PRO A 177 17.84 6.41 10.05
C PRO A 177 16.34 6.07 10.04
N GLU A 178 15.58 6.63 10.97
CA GLU A 178 14.13 6.45 11.13
C GLU A 178 13.28 7.34 10.20
N LEU A 179 13.90 8.33 9.54
CA LEU A 179 13.23 9.28 8.63
C LEU A 179 13.71 9.09 7.17
N LEU A 180 12.86 9.48 6.23
CA LEU A 180 13.16 9.44 4.80
C LEU A 180 13.75 10.77 4.31
N ASP A 181 14.83 10.70 3.53
CA ASP A 181 15.35 11.88 2.83
C ASP A 181 14.36 12.34 1.75
N LEU A 182 13.71 13.49 1.97
CA LEU A 182 12.75 14.11 1.05
C LEU A 182 13.34 14.39 -0.34
N ASN A 183 14.66 14.44 -0.45
CA ASN A 183 15.40 14.71 -1.69
C ASN A 183 16.00 13.45 -2.33
N TYR A 184 15.71 12.27 -1.79
CA TYR A 184 16.07 11.00 -2.40
C TYR A 184 14.84 10.32 -3.03
N PRO A 185 14.94 9.70 -4.23
CA PRO A 185 16.12 9.62 -5.08
C PRO A 185 16.43 10.95 -5.77
N LEU A 186 17.69 11.12 -6.19
CA LEU A 186 18.21 12.31 -6.89
C LEU A 186 17.77 12.34 -8.37
N GLN A 187 16.52 12.00 -8.65
CA GLN A 187 15.90 12.01 -9.97
C GLN A 187 14.55 12.73 -9.88
N PRO A 188 14.21 13.61 -10.85
CA PRO A 188 12.90 14.23 -10.89
C PRO A 188 11.80 13.19 -11.03
N ALA A 189 10.79 13.25 -10.16
CA ALA A 189 9.64 12.36 -10.20
C ALA A 189 8.41 13.07 -9.64
N SER A 190 7.25 12.79 -10.23
CA SER A 190 5.95 13.16 -9.64
C SER A 190 5.51 12.11 -8.63
N ASP A 191 5.74 10.83 -8.94
CA ASP A 191 5.46 9.66 -8.12
C ASP A 191 6.69 9.32 -7.30
N TRP A 192 6.63 9.53 -5.99
CA TRP A 192 7.83 9.60 -5.17
C TRP A 192 8.27 8.23 -4.66
N ASN A 193 7.48 7.60 -3.80
CA ASN A 193 7.88 6.37 -3.13
C ASN A 193 7.55 5.13 -3.96
N HIS A 194 6.40 5.18 -4.65
CA HIS A 194 5.88 4.11 -5.48
C HIS A 194 5.85 2.79 -4.69
N VAL A 195 5.09 2.76 -3.61
CA VAL A 195 4.97 1.56 -2.79
C VAL A 195 4.12 0.54 -3.54
N ASN A 196 4.69 -0.65 -3.73
CA ASN A 196 4.10 -1.67 -4.60
C ASN A 196 3.46 -2.83 -3.83
N SER A 197 3.83 -3.02 -2.57
CA SER A 197 3.31 -4.10 -1.75
C SER A 197 3.23 -3.72 -0.29
N ILE A 198 2.23 -4.28 0.37
CA ILE A 198 1.96 -4.12 1.80
C ILE A 198 1.70 -5.50 2.41
N ASP A 199 2.24 -5.76 3.60
CA ASP A 199 1.97 -6.98 4.37
C ASP A 199 1.85 -6.65 5.86
N TYR A 200 1.10 -7.46 6.60
CA TYR A 200 0.83 -7.22 8.02
C TYR A 200 1.33 -8.38 8.89
N HIS A 201 2.12 -8.04 9.91
CA HIS A 201 2.67 -9.00 10.86
C HIS A 201 1.93 -8.98 12.20
N ALA A 202 0.90 -9.81 12.32
CA ALA A 202 -0.03 -9.82 13.46
C ALA A 202 0.61 -10.03 14.85
N GLU A 203 1.72 -10.77 14.96
CA GLU A 203 2.37 -11.00 16.26
C GLU A 203 3.02 -9.73 16.83
N PHE A 204 3.47 -8.83 15.97
CA PHE A 204 4.15 -7.58 16.37
C PHE A 204 3.31 -6.33 16.13
N ASP A 205 2.16 -6.48 15.48
CA ASP A 205 1.30 -5.37 15.03
C ASP A 205 2.09 -4.36 14.19
N GLN A 206 2.74 -4.87 13.14
CA GLN A 206 3.62 -4.12 12.26
C GLN A 206 3.20 -4.27 10.81
N ILE A 207 3.44 -3.21 10.03
CA ILE A 207 3.24 -3.23 8.58
C ILE A 207 4.60 -3.23 7.89
N LEU A 208 4.73 -4.08 6.87
CA LEU A 208 5.86 -4.09 5.95
C LEU A 208 5.46 -3.45 4.63
N LEU A 209 6.29 -2.55 4.11
CA LEU A 209 6.09 -1.86 2.83
C LEU A 209 7.30 -2.09 1.91
N SER A 210 7.06 -2.27 0.61
CA SER A 210 8.13 -2.28 -0.39
C SER A 210 8.06 -1.02 -1.26
N SER A 211 9.05 -0.15 -1.13
CA SER A 211 9.12 1.10 -1.88
C SER A 211 10.05 0.94 -3.09
N HIS A 212 9.46 0.97 -4.28
CA HIS A 212 10.19 0.71 -5.53
C HIS A 212 11.24 1.77 -5.81
N ASN A 213 10.89 3.05 -5.66
CA ASN A 213 11.78 4.14 -6.06
C ASN A 213 12.92 4.38 -5.08
N GLN A 214 12.78 3.92 -3.84
CA GLN A 214 13.81 4.00 -2.81
C GLN A 214 14.73 2.77 -2.87
N ASN A 215 14.30 1.69 -3.52
CA ASN A 215 14.93 0.37 -3.48
C ASN A 215 14.97 -0.19 -2.04
N GLU A 216 13.95 0.12 -1.24
CA GLU A 216 13.92 -0.21 0.18
C GLU A 216 12.66 -1.02 0.56
N VAL A 217 12.81 -1.80 1.62
CA VAL A 217 11.71 -2.35 2.41
C VAL A 217 11.66 -1.63 3.74
N TRP A 218 10.47 -1.25 4.18
CA TRP A 218 10.22 -0.52 5.43
C TRP A 218 9.35 -1.33 6.38
N ILE A 219 9.55 -1.13 7.69
CA ILE A 219 8.69 -1.65 8.75
C ILE A 219 8.22 -0.48 9.60
N ILE A 220 6.89 -0.35 9.79
CA ILE A 220 6.25 0.69 10.61
C ILE A 220 5.35 0.06 11.69
N ASP A 221 5.11 0.81 12.77
CA ASP A 221 4.29 0.39 13.90
C ASP A 221 2.79 0.66 13.67
N HIS A 222 2.01 -0.40 13.53
CA HIS A 222 0.55 -0.30 13.33
C HIS A 222 -0.22 -0.22 14.65
N SER A 223 0.40 -0.53 15.79
CA SER A 223 -0.26 -0.42 17.10
C SER A 223 -0.53 1.03 17.54
N THR A 224 -0.06 1.99 16.75
CA THR A 224 -0.29 3.42 16.94
C THR A 224 -1.75 3.80 16.68
N THR A 225 -2.23 4.83 17.38
CA THR A 225 -3.39 5.60 16.88
C THR A 225 -2.97 6.45 15.68
N THR A 226 -3.92 6.95 14.86
CA THR A 226 -3.61 7.90 13.76
C THR A 226 -2.78 9.10 14.22
N VAL A 227 -3.02 9.61 15.44
CA VAL A 227 -2.28 10.77 15.96
C VAL A 227 -0.84 10.39 16.32
N GLU A 228 -0.62 9.19 16.89
CA GLU A 228 0.73 8.69 17.16
C GLU A 228 1.46 8.30 15.88
N ALA A 229 0.74 7.76 14.90
CA ALA A 229 1.25 7.41 13.58
C ALA A 229 1.74 8.62 12.80
N ALA A 230 1.18 9.82 13.03
CA ALA A 230 1.66 11.07 12.43
C ALA A 230 2.84 11.72 13.20
N GLY A 231 3.35 11.07 14.24
CA GLY A 231 4.41 11.61 15.09
C GLY A 231 5.54 10.62 15.36
N HIS A 232 6.47 11.03 16.23
CA HIS A 232 7.72 10.30 16.52
C HIS A 232 7.69 9.53 17.86
N THR A 233 6.52 9.43 18.48
CA THR A 233 6.33 8.80 19.80
C THR A 233 4.98 8.10 19.89
N GLY A 234 4.90 7.02 20.66
CA GLY A 234 3.69 6.20 20.80
C GLY A 234 3.84 4.84 20.13
N GLY A 235 2.77 4.05 20.13
CA GLY A 235 2.81 2.64 19.70
C GLY A 235 3.64 1.74 20.63
N ASN A 236 3.61 0.44 20.36
CA ASN A 236 4.33 -0.59 21.10
C ASN A 236 5.86 -0.39 21.06
N SER A 237 6.36 0.24 19.99
CA SER A 237 7.78 0.51 19.80
C SER A 237 8.23 1.84 20.41
N GLY A 238 7.28 2.69 20.84
CA GLY A 238 7.56 4.03 21.38
C GLY A 238 8.11 5.01 20.34
N LYS A 239 7.90 4.74 19.06
CA LYS A 239 8.44 5.48 17.90
C LYS A 239 7.39 6.21 17.07
N GLY A 240 6.11 6.14 17.45
CA GLY A 240 5.04 6.67 16.62
C GLY A 240 5.06 5.99 15.25
N GLY A 241 4.93 6.78 14.18
CA GLY A 241 4.97 6.27 12.80
C GLY A 241 6.36 6.22 12.16
N ASP A 242 7.44 6.56 12.88
CA ASP A 242 8.78 6.50 12.31
C ASP A 242 9.15 5.09 11.86
N LEU A 243 10.07 4.98 10.89
CA LEU A 243 10.52 3.68 10.42
C LEU A 243 11.21 2.93 11.57
N LEU A 244 10.65 1.78 11.94
CA LEU A 244 11.27 0.87 12.92
C LEU A 244 12.51 0.20 12.33
N TYR A 245 12.44 -0.09 11.04
CA TYR A 245 13.50 -0.71 10.28
C TYR A 245 13.37 -0.36 8.80
N ARG A 246 14.51 -0.22 8.12
CA ARG A 246 14.59 -0.16 6.67
C ARG A 246 15.76 -0.97 6.14
N TRP A 247 15.63 -1.48 4.92
CA TRP A 247 16.68 -2.26 4.25
C TRP A 247 16.64 -2.07 2.74
N GLY A 248 17.78 -1.72 2.13
CA GLY A 248 17.94 -1.47 0.70
C GLY A 248 19.35 -1.00 0.36
#